data_AF-A0A7C6ANK7-F1
#
_entry.id   AF-A0A7C6ANK7-F1
#
_cell.length_a   1.000
_cell.length_b   1.000
_cell.length_c   1.000
_cell.angle_alpha   90.00
_cell.angle_beta   90.00
_cell.angle_gamma   90.00
#
_symmetry.space_group_name_H-M   'P 1'
#
loop_
_entity.id
_entity.type
_entity.pdbx_description
1 polymer ?
#
loop_
_entity_poly.entity_id
_entity_poly.type
_entity_poly.pdbx_seq_one_letter_code
_entity_poly.pdbx_strand_id
1 'polypeptide(L)'
;MIVWGFLGITIKIAFVVFAAGIPTLVEKYFGVAGAKDSMAFKDVFEASDNGLGGVRFLSAFLISTFMNLTYAPVMMTFHKITDLHIIQTGGSLSKFFTPIPIRKIFPTINWDMQWNFIFKKTIPIFWIPMQTINFMVASEYRVVIAAFLGIVLGVLLSVASPKK
;
A
#
# COMPACT_ATOMS: atom_id res chain seq x y z
N MET A 1 -17.11 -4.48 -6.58
CA MET A 1 -16.52 -5.64 -5.87
C MET A 1 -15.49 -6.40 -6.69
N ILE A 2 -15.81 -6.90 -7.90
CA ILE A 2 -14.85 -7.69 -8.71
C ILE A 2 -13.55 -6.93 -9.00
N VAL A 3 -13.63 -5.69 -9.53
CA VAL A 3 -12.46 -4.85 -9.82
C VAL A 3 -11.56 -4.66 -8.60
N TRP A 4 -12.15 -4.35 -7.45
CA TRP A 4 -11.40 -4.14 -6.20
C TRP A 4 -10.74 -5.42 -5.68
N GLY A 5 -11.36 -6.59 -5.91
CA GLY A 5 -10.74 -7.89 -5.64
C GLY A 5 -9.45 -8.09 -6.43
N PHE A 6 -9.44 -7.78 -7.72
CA PHE A 6 -8.23 -7.81 -8.55
C PHE A 6 -7.16 -6.83 -8.07
N LEU A 7 -7.54 -5.61 -7.68
CA LEU A 7 -6.59 -4.66 -7.09
C LEU A 7 -5.99 -5.20 -5.79
N GLY A 8 -6.80 -5.85 -4.94
CA GLY A 8 -6.32 -6.53 -3.73
C GLY A 8 -5.25 -7.58 -4.01
N ILE A 9 -5.40 -8.36 -5.08
CA ILE A 9 -4.39 -9.35 -5.50
C ILE A 9 -3.07 -8.65 -5.85
N THR A 10 -3.11 -7.56 -6.62
CA THR A 10 -1.89 -6.81 -6.98
C THR A 10 -1.18 -6.22 -5.76
N ILE A 11 -1.93 -5.76 -4.76
CA ILE A 11 -1.38 -5.28 -3.48
C ILE A 11 -0.70 -6.41 -2.72
N LYS A 12 -1.31 -7.61 -2.66
CA LYS A 12 -0.70 -8.77 -2.02
C LYS A 12 0.58 -9.21 -2.73
N ILE A 13 0.61 -9.18 -4.06
CA ILE A 13 1.83 -9.44 -4.85
C ILE A 13 2.92 -8.44 -4.47
N ALA A 14 2.60 -7.14 -4.43
CA ALA A 14 3.54 -6.11 -4.00
C ALA A 14 4.09 -6.40 -2.59
N PHE A 15 3.23 -6.76 -1.63
CA PHE A 15 3.69 -7.11 -0.28
C PHE A 15 4.72 -8.23 -0.28
N VAL A 16 4.50 -9.29 -1.07
CA VAL A 16 5.43 -10.42 -1.16
C VAL A 16 6.74 -9.99 -1.82
N VAL A 17 6.66 -9.29 -2.95
CA VAL A 17 7.84 -8.84 -3.71
C VAL A 17 8.71 -7.91 -2.87
N PHE A 18 8.13 -6.88 -2.25
CA PHE A 18 8.90 -5.92 -1.45
C PHE A 18 9.40 -6.54 -0.14
N ALA A 19 8.63 -7.42 0.51
CA ALA A 19 9.08 -8.10 1.73
C ALA A 19 10.23 -9.09 1.48
N ALA A 20 10.40 -9.61 0.26
CA ALA A 20 11.55 -10.43 -0.11
C ALA A 20 12.73 -9.58 -0.63
N GLY A 21 12.43 -8.60 -1.50
CA GLY A 21 13.44 -7.83 -2.23
C GLY A 21 14.15 -6.79 -1.37
N ILE A 22 13.42 -6.05 -0.53
CA ILE A 22 14.01 -4.95 0.25
C ILE A 22 14.98 -5.46 1.32
N PRO A 23 14.69 -6.50 2.13
CA PRO A 23 15.67 -7.04 3.07
C PRO A 23 16.93 -7.55 2.38
N THR A 24 16.79 -8.14 1.19
CA THR A 24 17.93 -8.56 0.35
C THR A 24 18.78 -7.37 -0.07
N LEU A 25 18.15 -6.27 -0.50
CA LEU A 25 18.84 -5.04 -0.87
C LEU A 25 19.58 -4.43 0.34
N VAL A 26 18.91 -4.37 1.48
CA VAL A 26 19.42 -3.79 2.73
C VAL A 26 20.65 -4.56 3.24
N GLU A 27 20.60 -5.88 3.23
CA GLU A 27 21.72 -6.72 3.66
C GLU A 27 22.90 -6.62 2.67
N LYS A 28 22.65 -6.70 1.36
CA LYS A 28 23.71 -6.74 0.34
C LYS A 28 24.36 -5.39 0.06
N TYR A 29 23.58 -4.30 0.08
CA TYR A 29 24.05 -3.00 -0.39
C TYR A 29 24.14 -1.95 0.72
N PHE A 30 23.39 -2.09 1.82
CA PHE A 30 23.48 -1.16 2.97
C PHE A 30 24.26 -1.73 4.15
N GLY A 31 24.73 -2.99 4.07
CA GLY A 31 25.58 -3.60 5.08
C GLY A 31 24.87 -3.90 6.41
N VAL A 32 23.54 -3.94 6.42
CA VAL A 32 22.76 -4.26 7.62
C VAL A 32 22.59 -5.77 7.72
N ALA A 33 23.47 -6.42 8.49
CA ALA A 33 23.41 -7.85 8.74
C ALA A 33 22.10 -8.26 9.41
N GLY A 34 21.60 -9.46 9.05
CA GLY A 34 20.37 -10.01 9.63
C GLY A 34 19.08 -9.37 9.11
N ALA A 35 19.11 -8.54 8.07
CA ALA A 35 17.87 -7.94 7.53
C ALA A 35 16.90 -9.00 7.01
N LYS A 36 17.38 -9.99 6.23
CA LYS A 36 16.53 -11.11 5.79
C LYS A 36 16.03 -11.94 6.98
N ASP A 37 16.92 -12.27 7.92
CA ASP A 37 16.60 -13.11 9.07
C ASP A 37 15.56 -12.42 9.98
N SER A 38 15.70 -11.10 10.18
CA SER A 38 14.73 -10.30 10.93
C SER A 38 13.32 -10.41 10.36
N MET A 39 13.19 -10.53 9.03
CA MET A 39 11.92 -10.67 8.32
C MET A 39 11.38 -12.10 8.28
N ALA A 40 12.23 -13.10 8.56
CA ALA A 40 11.86 -14.50 8.61
C ALA A 40 11.17 -14.89 9.94
N PHE A 41 11.45 -14.17 11.02
CA PHE A 41 10.72 -14.30 12.27
C PHE A 41 9.24 -13.92 12.11
N LYS A 42 8.38 -14.58 12.89
CA LYS A 42 6.93 -14.41 12.85
C LYS A 42 6.54 -12.94 12.98
N ASP A 43 7.09 -12.25 13.97
CA ASP A 43 6.81 -10.85 14.24
C ASP A 43 8.01 -10.13 14.87
N VAL A 44 7.81 -8.86 15.20
CA VAL A 44 8.83 -8.00 15.81
C VAL A 44 9.25 -8.45 17.20
N PHE A 45 8.39 -9.13 17.95
CA PHE A 45 8.73 -9.60 19.30
C PHE A 45 9.70 -10.76 19.22
N GLU A 46 9.41 -11.76 18.39
CA GLU A 46 10.33 -12.88 18.15
C GLU A 46 11.66 -12.40 17.55
N ALA A 47 11.62 -11.43 16.62
CA ALA A 47 12.85 -10.82 16.11
C ALA A 47 13.63 -10.10 17.23
N SER A 48 12.94 -9.45 18.17
CA SER A 48 13.57 -8.77 19.32
C SER A 48 14.21 -9.75 20.29
N ASP A 49 13.56 -10.88 20.59
CA ASP A 49 14.09 -11.94 21.45
C ASP A 49 15.39 -12.54 20.87
N ASN A 50 15.53 -12.50 19.54
CA ASN A 50 16.74 -12.92 18.82
C ASN A 50 17.72 -11.77 18.52
N GLY A 51 17.55 -10.59 19.15
CA GLY A 51 18.46 -9.45 18.99
C GLY A 51 18.32 -8.68 17.68
N LEU A 52 17.33 -8.99 16.85
CA LEU A 52 17.06 -8.37 15.53
C LEU A 52 15.86 -7.42 15.53
N GLY A 53 15.30 -7.05 16.69
CA GLY A 53 14.11 -6.17 16.77
C GLY A 53 14.30 -4.82 16.06
N GLY A 54 15.45 -4.17 16.28
CA GLY A 54 15.80 -2.93 15.57
C GLY A 54 16.00 -3.12 14.06
N VAL A 55 16.59 -4.24 13.67
CA VAL A 55 16.77 -4.62 12.25
C VAL A 55 15.42 -4.93 11.58
N ARG A 56 14.47 -5.55 12.30
CA ARG A 56 13.10 -5.79 11.86
C ARG A 56 12.35 -4.48 11.66
N PHE A 57 12.47 -3.54 12.60
CA PHE A 57 11.86 -2.22 12.46
C PHE A 57 12.41 -1.49 11.22
N LEU A 58 13.73 -1.43 11.05
CA LEU A 58 14.36 -0.80 9.89
C LEU A 58 13.94 -1.46 8.58
N SER A 59 13.95 -2.80 8.53
CA SER A 59 13.53 -3.57 7.36
C SER A 59 12.07 -3.30 7.01
N ALA A 60 11.17 -3.33 8.00
CA ALA A 60 9.75 -3.03 7.82
C ALA A 60 9.52 -1.59 7.32
N PHE A 61 10.26 -0.62 7.87
CA PHE A 61 10.20 0.77 7.45
C PHE A 61 10.66 0.96 6.00
N LEU A 62 11.75 0.31 5.61
CA LEU A 62 12.26 0.36 4.25
C LEU A 62 11.33 -0.36 3.27
N ILE A 63 10.80 -1.54 3.62
CA ILE A 63 9.78 -2.23 2.81
C ILE A 63 8.60 -1.29 2.57
N SER A 64 8.08 -0.69 3.64
CA SER A 64 6.98 0.24 3.59
C SER A 64 7.30 1.46 2.70
N THR A 65 8.46 2.08 2.90
CA THR A 65 8.88 3.28 2.17
C THR A 65 9.01 3.00 0.68
N PHE A 66 9.77 1.98 0.28
CA PHE A 66 9.98 1.65 -1.13
C PHE A 66 8.68 1.28 -1.83
N MET A 67 7.86 0.43 -1.21
CA MET A 67 6.56 0.05 -1.75
C MET A 67 5.65 1.27 -1.92
N ASN A 68 5.57 2.13 -0.91
CA ASN A 68 4.67 3.28 -0.93
C ASN A 68 5.14 4.42 -1.84
N LEU A 69 6.44 4.58 -2.08
CA LEU A 69 6.94 5.61 -2.99
C LEU A 69 6.95 5.18 -4.46
N THR A 70 6.99 3.86 -4.74
CA THR A 70 7.12 3.35 -6.12
C THR A 70 5.82 2.71 -6.62
N TYR A 71 5.26 1.76 -5.87
CA TYR A 71 4.09 0.98 -6.29
C TYR A 71 2.78 1.72 -5.98
N ALA A 72 2.65 2.30 -4.78
CA ALA A 72 1.39 2.89 -4.35
C ALA A 72 0.88 4.03 -5.25
N PRO A 73 1.70 4.97 -5.78
CA PRO A 73 1.20 6.04 -6.65
C PRO A 73 0.61 5.50 -7.95
N VAL A 74 1.25 4.48 -8.54
CA VAL A 74 0.77 3.81 -9.75
C VAL A 74 -0.55 3.09 -9.46
N MET A 75 -0.59 2.31 -8.38
CA MET A 75 -1.79 1.57 -7.98
C MET A 75 -2.96 2.50 -7.65
N MET A 76 -2.74 3.56 -6.87
CA MET A 76 -3.78 4.53 -6.50
C MET A 76 -4.33 5.29 -7.71
N THR A 77 -3.47 5.59 -8.68
CA THR A 77 -3.89 6.21 -9.95
C THR A 77 -4.75 5.23 -10.75
N PHE A 78 -4.29 3.99 -10.90
CA PHE A 78 -5.05 2.96 -11.62
C PHE A 78 -6.40 2.68 -10.94
N HIS A 79 -6.42 2.56 -9.62
CA HIS A 79 -7.64 2.45 -8.83
C HIS A 79 -8.60 3.61 -9.13
N LYS A 80 -8.12 4.86 -9.11
CA LYS A 80 -8.94 6.04 -9.41
C LYS A 80 -9.53 6.01 -10.82
N ILE A 81 -8.76 5.56 -11.82
CA ILE A 81 -9.23 5.39 -13.19
C ILE A 81 -10.36 4.34 -13.23
N THR A 82 -10.14 3.19 -12.59
CA THR A 82 -11.14 2.11 -12.56
C THR A 82 -12.42 2.54 -11.84
N ASP A 83 -12.32 3.33 -10.76
CA ASP A 83 -13.48 3.85 -10.04
C ASP A 83 -14.28 4.84 -10.90
N LEU A 84 -13.59 5.75 -11.61
CA LEU A 84 -14.26 6.68 -12.53
C LEU A 84 -14.97 5.93 -13.67
N HIS A 85 -14.39 4.86 -14.20
CA HIS A 85 -15.03 4.01 -15.20
C HIS A 85 -16.29 3.31 -14.66
N ILE A 86 -16.22 2.75 -13.45
CA ILE A 86 -17.37 2.11 -12.79
C ILE A 86 -18.51 3.12 -12.63
N ILE A 87 -18.20 4.34 -12.17
CA ILE A 87 -19.18 5.41 -11.99
C ILE A 87 -19.80 5.82 -13.34
N GLN A 88 -18.97 6.04 -14.37
CA GLN A 88 -19.43 6.44 -15.71
C GLN A 88 -20.30 5.39 -16.40
N THR A 89 -20.12 4.11 -16.06
CA THR A 89 -20.87 2.99 -16.67
C THR A 89 -22.06 2.52 -15.83
N GLY A 90 -22.30 3.13 -14.66
CA GLY A 90 -23.39 2.74 -13.76
C GLY A 90 -23.18 1.41 -13.02
N GLY A 91 -21.94 0.89 -13.00
CA GLY A 91 -21.54 -0.22 -12.13
C GLY A 91 -22.20 -1.59 -12.36
N SER A 92 -22.71 -1.89 -13.56
CA SER A 92 -23.33 -3.19 -13.85
C SER A 92 -22.34 -4.28 -14.28
N LEU A 93 -22.70 -5.55 -14.05
CA LEU A 93 -21.87 -6.71 -14.44
C LEU A 93 -21.67 -6.80 -15.96
N SER A 94 -22.66 -6.43 -16.77
CA SER A 94 -22.51 -6.37 -18.22
C SER A 94 -21.47 -5.34 -18.64
N LYS A 95 -21.41 -4.21 -17.92
CA LYS A 95 -20.45 -3.13 -18.20
C LYS A 95 -19.04 -3.44 -17.72
N PHE A 96 -18.85 -4.43 -16.86
CA PHE A 96 -17.52 -4.91 -16.47
C PHE A 96 -16.67 -5.34 -17.67
N PHE A 97 -17.30 -5.92 -18.70
CA PHE A 97 -16.63 -6.34 -19.92
C PHE A 97 -16.41 -5.21 -20.94
N THR A 98 -16.81 -3.98 -20.62
CA THR A 98 -16.55 -2.82 -21.49
C THR A 98 -15.13 -2.31 -21.30
N PRO A 99 -14.38 -2.02 -22.38
CA PRO A 99 -13.04 -1.47 -22.29
C PRO A 99 -12.99 -0.17 -21.48
N ILE A 100 -11.98 -0.04 -20.62
CA ILE A 100 -11.74 1.19 -19.85
C ILE A 100 -11.13 2.24 -20.78
N PRO A 101 -11.78 3.40 -21.02
CA PRO A 101 -11.26 4.45 -21.88
C PRO A 101 -10.20 5.28 -21.14
N ILE A 102 -9.06 4.66 -20.80
CA ILE A 102 -7.99 5.25 -19.96
C ILE A 102 -7.59 6.64 -20.46
N ARG A 103 -7.34 6.80 -21.77
CA ARG A 103 -6.96 8.08 -22.38
C ARG A 103 -7.98 9.20 -22.13
N LYS A 104 -9.27 8.88 -22.00
CA LYS A 104 -10.33 9.85 -21.73
C LYS A 104 -10.46 10.13 -20.24
N ILE A 105 -10.30 9.12 -19.39
CA ILE A 105 -10.48 9.24 -17.92
C ILE A 105 -9.28 9.89 -17.24
N PHE A 106 -8.06 9.53 -17.65
CA PHE A 106 -6.83 10.01 -17.04
C PHE A 106 -6.76 11.55 -16.90
N PRO A 107 -7.05 12.37 -17.94
CA PRO A 107 -7.00 13.82 -17.82
C PRO A 107 -8.13 14.41 -16.95
N THR A 108 -9.19 13.65 -16.64
CA THR A 108 -10.32 14.12 -15.81
C THR A 108 -10.09 13.92 -14.32
N ILE A 109 -8.99 13.27 -13.93
CA ILE A 109 -8.61 13.12 -12.52
C ILE A 109 -8.27 14.51 -11.97
N ASN A 110 -8.75 14.82 -10.75
CA ASN A 110 -8.30 16.00 -10.02
C ASN A 110 -6.84 15.78 -9.58
N TRP A 111 -5.90 16.12 -10.47
CA TRP A 111 -4.47 15.93 -10.27
C TRP A 111 -3.90 16.78 -9.13
N ASP A 112 -4.49 17.94 -8.87
CA ASP A 112 -4.10 18.76 -7.72
C ASP A 112 -4.35 18.02 -6.40
N MET A 113 -5.56 17.48 -6.22
CA MET A 113 -5.88 16.65 -5.05
C MET A 113 -5.05 15.36 -5.01
N GLN A 114 -4.90 14.67 -6.14
CA GLN A 114 -4.11 13.43 -6.23
C GLN A 114 -2.66 13.67 -5.80
N TRP A 115 -2.04 14.76 -6.25
CA TRP A 115 -0.65 15.07 -5.93
C TRP A 115 -0.50 15.66 -4.54
N ASN A 116 -1.15 16.80 -4.26
CA ASN A 116 -0.90 17.60 -3.07
C ASN A 116 -1.47 16.98 -1.79
N PHE A 117 -2.51 16.16 -1.91
CA PHE A 117 -3.14 15.52 -0.77
C PHE A 117 -2.81 14.02 -0.71
N ILE A 118 -3.14 13.25 -1.75
CA ILE A 118 -2.93 11.79 -1.70
C ILE A 118 -1.43 11.46 -1.68
N PHE A 119 -0.67 11.85 -2.70
CA PHE A 119 0.74 11.45 -2.78
C PHE A 119 1.64 12.16 -1.79
N LYS A 120 1.48 13.48 -1.60
CA LYS A 120 2.37 14.24 -0.71
C LYS A 120 2.06 14.14 0.77
N LYS A 121 0.81 13.86 1.16
CA LYS A 121 0.41 13.81 2.58
C LYS A 121 0.03 12.40 3.01
N THR A 122 -0.92 11.76 2.34
CA THR A 122 -1.39 10.45 2.81
C THR A 122 -0.30 9.39 2.72
N ILE A 123 0.51 9.38 1.66
CA ILE A 123 1.59 8.40 1.53
C ILE A 123 2.62 8.53 2.67
N PRO A 124 3.26 9.70 2.91
CA PRO A 124 4.30 9.79 3.93
C PRO A 124 3.75 9.77 5.36
N ILE A 125 2.59 10.38 5.62
CA ILE A 125 2.09 10.60 6.99
C ILE A 125 1.22 9.43 7.46
N PHE A 126 0.51 8.76 6.56
CA PHE A 126 -0.39 7.68 6.90
C PHE A 126 0.14 6.32 6.41
N TRP A 127 0.33 6.16 5.10
CA TRP A 127 0.61 4.84 4.55
C TRP A 127 1.98 4.29 4.92
N ILE A 128 3.05 5.12 4.93
CA ILE A 128 4.38 4.65 5.32
C ILE A 128 4.40 4.19 6.79
N PRO A 129 3.94 4.97 7.78
CA PRO A 129 3.90 4.53 9.17
C PRO A 129 3.02 3.29 9.36
N MET A 130 1.80 3.30 8.81
CA MET A 130 0.87 2.19 9.03
C MET A 130 1.33 0.89 8.36
N GLN A 131 1.92 0.96 7.17
CA GLN A 131 2.48 -0.24 6.54
C GLN A 131 3.79 -0.69 7.20
N THR A 132 4.55 0.21 7.82
CA THR A 132 5.70 -0.19 8.66
C THR A 132 5.21 -1.08 9.80
N ILE A 133 4.15 -0.66 10.51
CA ILE A 133 3.50 -1.47 11.55
C ILE A 133 3.00 -2.79 10.96
N ASN A 134 2.39 -2.76 9.78
CA ASN A 134 1.90 -3.95 9.12
C ASN A 134 3.01 -4.96 8.82
N PHE A 135 4.19 -4.53 8.38
CA PHE A 135 5.33 -5.42 8.14
C PHE A 135 6.03 -5.90 9.42
N MET A 136 5.78 -5.27 10.57
CA MET A 136 6.26 -5.75 11.87
C MET A 136 5.45 -6.93 12.42
N VAL A 137 4.21 -7.10 12.00
CA VAL A 137 3.37 -8.22 12.43
C VAL A 137 3.52 -9.46 11.53
N ALA A 138 2.94 -10.56 12.01
CA ALA A 138 2.86 -11.82 11.27
C ALA A 138 2.12 -11.69 9.94
N SER A 139 2.61 -12.44 8.95
CA SER A 139 2.24 -12.31 7.54
C SER A 139 0.76 -12.56 7.25
N GLU A 140 0.15 -13.43 8.05
CA GLU A 140 -1.26 -13.84 8.04
C GLU A 140 -2.20 -12.71 8.46
N TYR A 141 -1.76 -11.81 9.35
CA TYR A 141 -2.56 -10.67 9.80
C TYR A 141 -2.46 -9.46 8.86
N ARG A 142 -1.48 -9.44 7.94
CA ARG A 142 -1.19 -8.25 7.14
C ARG A 142 -2.34 -7.79 6.25
N VAL A 143 -3.13 -8.74 5.74
CA VAL A 143 -4.29 -8.47 4.90
C VAL A 143 -5.42 -7.87 5.72
N VAL A 144 -5.67 -8.41 6.93
CA VAL A 144 -6.71 -7.93 7.83
C VAL A 144 -6.39 -6.53 8.35
N ILE A 145 -5.14 -6.29 8.75
CA ILE A 145 -4.68 -4.95 9.14
C ILE A 145 -4.83 -3.99 7.97
N ALA A 146 -4.39 -4.35 6.77
CA ALA A 146 -4.54 -3.49 5.59
C ALA A 146 -6.01 -3.14 5.30
N ALA A 147 -6.94 -4.08 5.47
CA ALA A 147 -8.38 -3.82 5.35
C ALA A 147 -8.86 -2.82 6.41
N PHE A 148 -8.45 -2.98 7.67
CA PHE A 148 -8.77 -2.07 8.76
C PHE A 148 -8.21 -0.65 8.52
N LEU A 149 -6.98 -0.54 8.01
CA LEU A 149 -6.38 0.76 7.66
C LEU A 149 -7.20 1.52 6.62
N GLY A 150 -7.83 0.81 5.68
CA GLY A 150 -8.75 1.43 4.72
C GLY A 150 -9.95 2.09 5.38
N ILE A 151 -10.52 1.45 6.42
CA ILE A 151 -11.62 2.01 7.22
C ILE A 151 -11.16 3.24 7.98
N VAL A 152 -10.02 3.14 8.68
CA VAL A 152 -9.45 4.25 9.45
C VAL A 152 -9.19 5.46 8.56
N LEU A 153 -8.58 5.25 7.39
CA LEU A 153 -8.35 6.33 6.45
C LEU A 153 -9.68 6.94 5.96
N GLY A 154 -10.67 6.11 5.64
CA GLY A 154 -11.99 6.58 5.23
C GLY A 154 -12.64 7.51 6.27
N VAL A 155 -12.53 7.18 7.55
CA VAL A 155 -13.01 8.02 8.66
C VAL A 155 -12.17 9.29 8.80
N LEU A 156 -10.84 9.21 8.72
CA LEU A 156 -9.97 10.39 8.79
C LEU A 156 -10.29 11.38 7.66
N LEU A 157 -10.52 10.87 6.44
CA LEU A 157 -10.85 11.69 5.29
C LEU A 157 -12.26 12.28 5.36
N SER A 158 -13.23 11.59 5.96
CA SER A 158 -14.59 12.13 6.11
C SER A 158 -14.64 13.29 7.11
N VAL A 159 -13.80 13.26 8.15
CA VAL A 159 -13.67 14.35 9.13
C VAL A 159 -12.80 15.50 8.60
N ALA A 160 -11.73 15.19 7.86
CA ALA A 160 -10.79 16.18 7.32
C ALA A 160 -11.26 16.85 6.02
N SER A 161 -12.31 16.34 5.37
CA SER A 161 -12.86 16.96 4.16
C SER A 161 -13.50 18.31 4.52
N PRO A 162 -13.10 19.41 3.86
CA PRO A 162 -13.77 20.69 4.03
C PRO A 162 -15.25 20.51 3.73
N LYS A 163 -16.13 20.96 4.64
CA LYS A 163 -17.54 21.12 4.32
C LYS A 163 -17.62 22.04 3.11
N LYS A 164 -18.17 21.54 2.01
CA LYS A 164 -18.65 22.43 0.94
C LYS A 164 -19.78 23.29 1.50
#